data_AF-A0A957XTA7-F1
#
_entry.id   AF-A0A957XTA7-F1
#
_cell.length_a   1.000
_cell.length_b   1.000
_cell.length_c   1.000
_cell.angle_alpha   90.00
_cell.angle_beta   90.00
_cell.angle_gamma   90.00
#
_symmetry.space_group_name_H-M   'P 1'
#
loop_
_entity.id
_entity.type
_entity.pdbx_description
1 polymer ?
#
loop_
_entity_poly.entity_id
_entity_poly.type
_entity_poly.pdbx_seq_one_letter_code
_entity_poly.pdbx_strand_id
1 'polypeptide(L)'
;MSSDRTSDLAILLGHALQCEPCRDRLLTEPDRVVIGRKISNEQRALLAQLSPEDFENTTSLAAAVGMDLSELREGLNHPRARMRHF
;
A
#
# COMPACT_ATOMS: atom_id res chain seq x y z
N MET A 1 -1.18 -16.23 17.71
CA MET A 1 -1.37 -14.86 18.23
C MET A 1 -1.93 -14.03 17.11
N SER A 2 -2.96 -13.25 17.41
CA SER A 2 -3.88 -12.55 16.52
C SER A 2 -3.20 -11.63 15.50
N SER A 3 -3.62 -11.69 14.24
CA SER A 3 -3.74 -10.50 13.40
C SER A 3 -4.76 -10.71 12.29
N ASP A 4 -6.03 -10.89 12.66
CA ASP A 4 -7.16 -10.95 11.71
C ASP A 4 -7.49 -9.55 11.11
N ARG A 5 -6.47 -8.70 11.01
CA ARG A 5 -6.56 -7.30 10.60
C ARG A 5 -5.34 -6.96 9.76
N THR A 6 -5.39 -7.34 8.49
CA THR A 6 -4.51 -6.80 7.46
C THR A 6 -4.44 -5.27 7.59
N SER A 7 -3.23 -4.71 7.61
CA SER A 7 -3.05 -3.28 7.86
C SER A 7 -3.65 -2.41 6.75
N ASP A 8 -4.04 -1.17 7.10
CA ASP A 8 -4.53 -0.21 6.09
C ASP A 8 -3.46 0.08 5.02
N LEU A 9 -2.17 0.00 5.40
CA LEU A 9 -1.03 0.13 4.49
C LEU A 9 -0.98 -1.05 3.51
N ALA A 10 -1.09 -2.29 3.99
CA ALA A 10 -1.08 -3.47 3.14
C ALA A 10 -2.27 -3.49 2.17
N ILE A 11 -3.47 -3.11 2.64
CA ILE A 11 -4.66 -2.98 1.79
C ILE A 11 -4.47 -1.88 0.74
N LEU A 12 -3.86 -0.75 1.11
CA LEU A 12 -3.58 0.36 0.21
C LEU A 12 -2.62 -0.06 -0.92
N LEU A 13 -1.48 -0.64 -0.54
CA LEU A 13 -0.45 -1.08 -1.49
C LEU A 13 -0.93 -2.24 -2.36
N GLY A 14 -1.69 -3.18 -1.78
CA GLY A 14 -2.33 -4.25 -2.53
C GLY A 14 -3.31 -3.74 -3.58
N HIS A 15 -4.07 -2.67 -3.29
CA HIS A 15 -4.92 -2.04 -4.29
C HIS A 15 -4.10 -1.34 -5.39
N ALA A 16 -3.11 -0.54 -5.01
CA ALA A 16 -2.26 0.18 -5.96
C ALA A 16 -1.52 -0.76 -6.93
N LEU A 17 -1.10 -1.94 -6.47
CA LEU A 17 -0.52 -2.98 -7.34
C LEU A 17 -1.48 -3.53 -8.41
N GLN A 18 -2.79 -3.52 -8.13
CA GLN A 18 -3.81 -4.07 -9.04
C GLN A 18 -4.52 -2.98 -9.86
N CYS A 19 -4.32 -1.70 -9.53
CA CYS A 19 -5.03 -0.57 -10.12
C CYS A 19 -4.05 0.55 -10.47
N GLU A 20 -3.65 0.61 -11.74
CA GLU A 20 -2.75 1.64 -12.27
C GLU A 20 -3.20 3.08 -11.96
N PRO A 21 -4.48 3.48 -12.13
CA PRO A 21 -4.92 4.82 -11.75
C PRO A 21 -4.69 5.16 -10.27
N CYS A 22 -4.84 4.18 -9.38
CA CYS A 22 -4.62 4.36 -7.95
C CYS A 22 -3.14 4.35 -7.58
N ARG A 23 -2.31 3.58 -8.31
CA ARG A 23 -0.85 3.68 -8.22
C ARG A 23 -0.38 5.07 -8.59
N ASP A 24 -0.82 5.59 -9.74
CA ASP A 24 -0.39 6.91 -10.22
C ASP A 24 -0.78 8.00 -9.24
N ARG A 25 -1.97 7.90 -8.65
CA ARG A 25 -2.42 8.82 -7.62
C ARG A 25 -1.63 8.69 -6.32
N LEU A 26 -1.27 7.48 -5.91
CA LEU A 26 -0.40 7.26 -4.74
C LEU A 26 0.98 7.86 -4.94
N LEU A 27 1.55 7.76 -6.15
CA LEU A 27 2.84 8.32 -6.50
C LEU A 27 2.81 9.86 -6.62
N THR A 28 1.68 10.42 -7.09
CA THR A 28 1.55 11.87 -7.31
C THR A 28 1.10 12.62 -6.06
N GLU A 29 0.16 12.06 -5.30
CA GLU A 29 -0.48 12.70 -4.14
C GLU A 29 -0.51 11.76 -2.90
N PRO A 30 0.65 11.25 -2.44
CA PRO A 30 0.72 10.22 -1.39
C PRO A 30 -0.01 10.65 -0.11
N ASP A 31 0.12 11.92 0.30
CA ASP A 31 -0.52 12.46 1.50
C ASP A 31 -2.06 12.48 1.43
N ARG A 32 -2.63 12.67 0.24
CA ARG A 32 -4.09 12.68 0.06
C ARG A 32 -4.67 11.28 0.14
N VAL A 33 -3.96 10.31 -0.42
CA VAL A 33 -4.38 8.90 -0.48
C VAL A 33 -4.51 8.26 0.91
N VAL A 34 -3.72 8.72 1.87
CA VAL A 34 -3.66 8.20 3.24
C VAL A 34 -4.62 8.90 4.21
N ILE A 35 -5.37 9.92 3.77
CA ILE A 35 -6.36 10.60 4.62
C ILE A 35 -7.43 9.60 5.08
N GLY A 36 -7.74 9.59 6.38
CA GLY A 36 -8.74 8.67 6.96
C GLY A 36 -8.28 7.21 7.10
N ARG A 37 -7.01 6.91 6.82
CA ARG A 37 -6.40 5.60 7.01
C ARG A 37 -5.48 5.58 8.24
N LYS A 38 -5.34 4.43 8.88
CA LYS A 38 -4.41 4.20 9.99
C LYS A 38 -2.98 4.03 9.46
N ILE A 39 -2.40 5.13 8.99
CA ILE A 39 -1.03 5.22 8.46
C ILE A 39 -0.21 6.18 9.33
N SER A 40 0.89 5.70 9.91
CA SER A 40 1.79 6.49 10.75
C SER A 40 2.58 7.52 9.94
N ASN A 41 3.18 8.51 10.61
CA ASN A 41 4.03 9.50 9.95
C ASN A 41 5.27 8.87 9.29
N GLU A 42 5.83 7.82 9.88
CA GLU A 42 6.94 7.05 9.29
C GLU A 42 6.49 6.37 8.00
N GLN A 43 5.33 5.70 8.02
CA GLN A 43 4.78 5.07 6.83
C GLN A 43 4.44 6.09 5.73
N ARG A 44 3.97 7.29 6.10
CA ARG A 44 3.75 8.40 5.14
C ARG A 44 5.06 8.82 4.47
N ALA A 45 6.13 8.97 5.25
CA ALA A 45 7.45 9.31 4.72
C ALA A 45 7.97 8.24 3.75
N LEU A 46 7.70 6.96 4.01
CA LEU A 46 8.05 5.87 3.09
C LEU A 46 7.20 5.91 1.82
N LEU A 47 5.89 6.12 1.94
CA LEU A 47 4.98 6.25 0.78
C LEU A 47 5.36 7.43 -0.13
N ALA A 48 5.83 8.53 0.45
CA ALA A 48 6.29 9.71 -0.31
C ALA A 48 7.61 9.50 -1.06
N GLN A 49 8.35 8.43 -0.74
CA GLN A 49 9.60 8.05 -1.42
C GLN A 49 9.38 6.96 -2.48
N LEU A 50 8.16 6.44 -2.62
CA LEU A 50 7.87 5.43 -3.61
C LEU A 50 8.01 5.96 -5.03
N SER A 51 8.52 5.10 -5.89
CA SER A 51 8.70 5.30 -7.31
C SER A 51 7.88 4.29 -8.10
N PRO A 52 7.67 4.51 -9.41
CA PRO A 52 7.05 3.50 -10.28
C PRO A 52 7.81 2.15 -10.25
N GLU A 53 9.13 2.19 -10.10
CA GLU A 53 10.00 1.00 -10.10
C GLU A 53 9.71 0.07 -8.91
N ASP A 54 9.30 0.63 -7.78
CA ASP A 54 8.92 -0.14 -6.59
C ASP A 54 7.70 -1.02 -6.86
N PHE A 55 6.85 -0.66 -7.82
CA PHE A 55 5.66 -1.41 -8.20
C PHE A 55 5.91 -2.50 -9.25
N GLU A 56 7.12 -2.63 -9.80
CA GLU A 56 7.44 -3.67 -10.79
C GLU A 56 7.36 -5.07 -10.21
N ASN A 57 7.65 -5.22 -8.91
CA ASN A 57 7.51 -6.48 -8.21
C ASN A 57 7.14 -6.29 -6.74
N THR A 58 6.42 -7.28 -6.18
CA THR A 58 5.91 -7.23 -4.80
C THR A 58 7.00 -7.22 -3.74
N THR A 59 8.17 -7.78 -4.04
CA THR A 59 9.31 -7.81 -3.11
C THR A 59 9.94 -6.44 -2.95
N SER A 60 10.15 -5.70 -4.05
CA SER A 60 10.64 -4.32 -4.05
C SER A 60 9.69 -3.41 -3.29
N LEU A 61 8.38 -3.49 -3.56
CA LEU A 61 7.40 -2.66 -2.87
C LEU A 61 7.40 -2.91 -1.36
N ALA A 62 7.39 -4.18 -0.95
CA ALA A 62 7.42 -4.56 0.47
C ALA A 62 8.69 -4.02 1.16
N ALA A 63 9.85 -4.15 0.50
CA ALA A 63 11.12 -3.63 1.00
C ALA A 63 11.12 -2.09 1.11
N ALA A 64 10.59 -1.39 0.12
CA ALA A 64 10.55 0.08 0.08
C ALA A 64 9.74 0.69 1.24
N VAL A 65 8.72 -0.02 1.74
CA VAL A 65 7.91 0.42 2.88
C VAL A 65 8.23 -0.30 4.19
N GLY A 66 9.29 -1.12 4.23
CA GLY A 66 9.69 -1.88 5.42
C GLY A 66 8.64 -2.89 5.90
N MET A 67 7.84 -3.45 4.99
CA MET A 67 6.76 -4.39 5.25
C MET A 67 7.19 -5.83 4.92
N ASP A 68 6.63 -6.82 5.63
CA ASP A 68 6.81 -8.21 5.28
C ASP A 68 6.04 -8.57 3.99
N LEU A 69 6.64 -9.39 3.13
CA LEU A 69 6.01 -9.82 1.88
C LEU A 69 4.68 -10.57 2.10
N SER A 70 4.56 -11.34 3.19
CA SER A 70 3.32 -12.01 3.56
C SER A 70 2.20 -11.02 3.91
N GLU A 71 2.53 -9.93 4.60
CA GLU A 71 1.57 -8.86 4.93
C GLU A 71 1.06 -8.16 3.66
N LEU A 72 1.95 -7.85 2.71
CA LEU A 72 1.55 -7.27 1.42
C LEU A 72 0.65 -8.22 0.62
N ARG A 73 0.95 -9.54 0.64
CA ARG A 73 0.13 -10.57 -0.01
C ARG A 73 -1.25 -10.71 0.63
N GLU A 74 -1.35 -10.57 1.95
CA GLU A 74 -2.65 -10.49 2.62
C GLU A 74 -3.42 -9.25 2.16
N GLY A 75 -2.76 -8.09 2.06
CA GLY A 75 -3.30 -6.86 1.49
C GLY A 75 -3.89 -7.04 0.09
N LEU A 76 -3.13 -7.67 -0.81
CA LEU A 76 -3.54 -7.99 -2.19
C LEU A 76 -4.79 -8.87 -2.25
N ASN A 77 -4.92 -9.83 -1.34
CA ASN A 77 -6.03 -10.77 -1.30
C ASN A 77 -7.22 -10.27 -0.46
N HIS A 78 -7.05 -9.14 0.24
CA HIS A 78 -8.07 -8.61 1.12
C HIS A 78 -9.27 -8.06 0.32
N PRO A 79 -10.53 -8.38 0.68
CA PRO A 79 -11.71 -7.90 -0.06
C PRO A 79 -11.79 -6.38 -0.23
N ARG A 80 -11.29 -5.61 0.74
CA ARG A 80 -11.22 -4.14 0.67
C ARG A 80 -10.23 -3.60 -0.35
N ALA A 81 -9.22 -4.39 -0.75
CA ALA A 81 -8.30 -4.00 -1.81
C ALA A 81 -8.94 -4.07 -3.20
N ARG A 82 -10.11 -4.71 -3.34
CA ARG A 82 -10.79 -4.87 -4.64
C ARG A 82 -11.90 -3.86 -4.92
N MET A 83 -12.32 -3.03 -3.94
CA MET A 83 -13.58 -2.27 -4.06
C MET A 83 -13.56 -0.79 -3.65
N ARG A 84 -12.41 -0.10 -3.56
CA ARG A 84 -12.40 1.37 -3.43
C ARG A 84 -11.19 2.00 -4.12
N HIS A 85 -11.42 2.63 -5.27
CA HIS A 85 -10.50 3.65 -5.79
C HIS A 85 -10.43 4.78 -4.76
N PHE A 86 -9.24 5.36 -4.59
CA PHE A 86 -9.01 6.47 -3.67
C PHE A 86 -8.61 7.73 -4.42
#